data_AF-A0A370TNZ8-F1
#
_entry.id   AF-A0A370TNZ8-F1
#
_cell.length_a   1.000
_cell.length_b   1.000
_cell.length_c   1.000
_cell.angle_alpha   90.00
_cell.angle_beta   90.00
_cell.angle_gamma   90.00
#
_symmetry.space_group_name_H-M   'P 1'
#
loop_
_entity.id
_entity.type
_entity.pdbx_description
1 polymer ?
#
loop_
_entity_poly.entity_id
_entity_poly.type
_entity_poly.pdbx_seq_one_letter_code
_entity_poly.pdbx_strand_id
1 'polypeptide(L)'
;MADPLLSSLCSICHINDPKYTCPRCSIQTCSLPCSRRHKLWSSCNGVRDPTVFKPLSQVATPSGIDHDYNFIHSIEHGIERSEKQIVEDRGLVHKEELRVARHGPDRRRQQRRHGPSGETPIDRLLDVMKIKVIRAPKGMSRSVENITNWSKHQKSINWQVEWIRTDAERLLGKAMGNKPLGEAYDEAFEEDRRRKLSDDERKVEKKRKAEQVRQRSAKRVKLDAQHKLDLTAIPRLQNPETGSWDIVTANSSVLNNTREESQAPDEEHSPSANLAFYLYRPNTPSSFPKVLIPINTSKPLTDLLRKREVLEFPTIYIFEHGTPLPEDFMLENKFLTATGQAPLETSDADTEDTASSVADSDTSTSGSDSSEGEVDEVDDQHMEGG
;
A
#
# COMPACT_ATOMS: atom_id res chain seq x y z
N MET A 1 -44.08 -25.74 63.53
CA MET A 1 -42.87 -25.12 62.94
C MET A 1 -43.27 -23.75 62.47
N ALA A 2 -42.56 -22.70 62.86
CA ALA A 2 -42.93 -21.32 62.51
C ALA A 2 -42.79 -21.12 61.00
N ASP A 3 -43.82 -20.57 60.35
CA ASP A 3 -43.78 -20.25 58.93
C ASP A 3 -42.66 -19.22 58.67
N PRO A 4 -41.83 -19.41 57.62
CA PRO A 4 -40.77 -18.47 57.28
C PRO A 4 -41.38 -17.10 56.94
N LEU A 5 -40.83 -16.05 57.53
CA LEU A 5 -41.24 -14.68 57.23
C LEU A 5 -41.03 -14.40 55.74
N LEU A 6 -41.98 -13.75 55.08
CA LEU A 6 -41.90 -13.41 53.64
C LEU A 6 -40.62 -12.62 53.27
N SER A 7 -39.97 -11.98 54.26
CA SER A 7 -38.70 -11.28 54.12
C SER A 7 -37.47 -12.18 53.99
N SER A 8 -37.54 -13.46 54.37
CA SER A 8 -36.43 -14.41 54.22
C SER A 8 -36.47 -15.18 52.90
N LEU A 9 -37.56 -15.07 52.14
CA LEU A 9 -37.74 -15.74 50.86
C LEU A 9 -37.38 -14.80 49.69
N CYS A 10 -37.13 -15.38 48.51
CA CYS A 10 -36.86 -14.64 47.28
C CYS A 10 -37.89 -13.52 47.04
N SER A 11 -37.41 -12.29 46.81
CA SER A 11 -38.28 -11.10 46.64
C SER A 11 -39.11 -11.07 45.35
N ILE A 12 -39.00 -12.11 44.52
CA ILE A 12 -39.67 -12.21 43.22
C ILE A 12 -40.64 -13.39 43.16
N CYS A 13 -40.27 -14.54 43.74
CA CYS A 13 -41.14 -15.72 43.73
C CYS A 13 -41.71 -16.08 45.10
N HIS A 14 -41.15 -15.57 46.20
CA HIS A 14 -41.57 -15.84 47.59
C HIS A 14 -41.76 -17.33 47.94
N ILE A 15 -41.10 -18.24 47.23
CA ILE A 15 -41.22 -19.70 47.44
C ILE A 15 -39.92 -20.30 47.99
N ASN A 16 -38.78 -19.87 47.43
CA ASN A 16 -37.46 -20.43 47.75
C ASN A 16 -36.57 -19.40 48.43
N ASP A 17 -35.62 -19.88 49.22
CA ASP A 17 -34.57 -19.05 49.82
C ASP A 17 -33.70 -18.38 48.75
N PRO A 18 -33.30 -17.12 48.97
CA PRO A 18 -32.46 -16.39 48.04
C PRO A 18 -31.03 -16.95 47.98
N LYS A 19 -30.47 -17.00 46.77
CA LYS A 19 -29.08 -17.46 46.50
C LYS A 19 -28.19 -16.36 45.93
N TYR A 20 -28.79 -15.36 45.30
CA TYR A 20 -28.08 -14.31 44.57
C TYR A 20 -28.60 -12.93 44.98
N THR A 21 -27.70 -11.97 45.10
CA THR A 21 -28.02 -10.59 45.44
C THR A 21 -27.63 -9.67 44.30
N CYS A 22 -28.54 -8.80 43.86
CA CYS A 22 -28.27 -7.85 42.80
C CYS A 22 -27.29 -6.75 43.27
N PRO A 23 -26.18 -6.47 42.57
CA PRO A 23 -25.19 -5.50 43.03
C PRO A 23 -25.63 -4.04 42.92
N ARG A 24 -26.75 -3.75 42.23
CA ARG A 24 -27.30 -2.38 42.08
C ARG A 24 -28.34 -2.04 43.14
N CYS A 25 -29.33 -2.92 43.31
CA CYS A 25 -30.52 -2.67 44.14
C CYS A 25 -30.61 -3.61 45.36
N SER A 26 -29.60 -4.47 45.56
CA SER A 26 -29.52 -5.44 46.67
C SER A 26 -30.71 -6.41 46.78
N ILE A 27 -31.54 -6.53 45.73
CA ILE A 27 -32.65 -7.48 45.69
C ILE A 27 -32.10 -8.91 45.71
N GLN A 28 -32.67 -9.71 46.61
CA GLN A 28 -32.31 -11.09 46.83
C GLN A 28 -33.19 -12.01 45.96
N THR A 29 -32.56 -12.91 45.21
CA THR A 29 -33.22 -13.79 44.25
C THR A 29 -32.73 -15.23 44.38
N CYS A 30 -33.60 -16.22 44.24
CA CYS A 30 -33.25 -17.63 44.41
C CYS A 30 -32.63 -18.27 43.16
N SER A 31 -32.79 -17.66 41.98
CA SER A 31 -32.46 -18.29 40.70
C SER A 31 -32.28 -17.27 39.57
N LEU A 32 -31.62 -17.68 38.48
CA LEU A 32 -31.44 -16.87 37.26
C LEU A 32 -32.77 -16.33 36.67
N PRO A 33 -33.87 -17.09 36.56
CA PRO A 33 -35.14 -16.53 36.08
C PRO A 33 -35.68 -15.43 37.01
N CYS A 34 -35.54 -15.58 38.33
CA CYS A 34 -35.91 -14.53 39.28
C CYS A 34 -34.98 -13.31 39.17
N SER A 35 -33.68 -13.53 38.89
CA SER A 35 -32.74 -12.42 38.70
C SER A 35 -32.98 -11.66 37.39
N ARG A 36 -33.40 -12.33 36.31
CA ARG A 36 -33.81 -11.66 35.07
C ARG A 36 -35.15 -10.94 35.22
N ARG A 37 -36.11 -11.56 35.92
CA ARG A 37 -37.44 -10.99 36.15
C ARG A 37 -37.38 -9.70 36.99
N HIS A 38 -36.55 -9.64 38.04
CA HIS A 38 -36.39 -8.37 38.77
C HIS A 38 -35.79 -7.29 37.88
N LYS A 39 -34.77 -7.59 37.06
CA LYS A 39 -34.15 -6.60 36.17
C LYS A 39 -35.15 -5.97 35.21
N LEU A 40 -36.10 -6.77 34.72
CA LEU A 40 -37.18 -6.30 33.86
C LEU A 40 -38.23 -5.49 34.62
N TRP A 41 -38.71 -5.99 35.76
CA TRP A 41 -39.79 -5.35 36.51
C TRP A 41 -39.36 -4.07 37.23
N SER A 42 -38.12 -4.00 37.73
CA SER A 42 -37.59 -2.82 38.43
C SER A 42 -36.69 -1.94 37.54
N SER A 43 -36.71 -2.14 36.22
CA SER A 43 -35.86 -1.41 35.26
C SER A 43 -34.39 -1.34 35.68
N CYS A 44 -33.89 -2.42 36.27
CA CYS A 44 -32.56 -2.48 36.86
C CYS A 44 -31.56 -3.08 35.88
N ASN A 45 -30.51 -2.32 35.51
CA ASN A 45 -29.44 -2.82 34.63
C ASN A 45 -28.59 -3.94 35.28
N GLY A 46 -28.69 -4.14 36.60
CA GLY A 46 -27.91 -5.12 37.35
C GLY A 46 -26.42 -4.83 37.43
N VAL A 47 -25.98 -3.62 37.08
CA VAL A 47 -24.60 -3.14 37.19
C VAL A 47 -24.53 -2.22 38.40
N ARG A 48 -23.54 -2.43 39.28
CA ARG A 48 -23.31 -1.57 40.44
C ARG A 48 -23.13 -0.12 39.97
N ASP A 49 -23.81 0.82 40.59
CA ASP A 49 -23.65 2.23 40.28
C ASP A 49 -22.45 2.79 41.06
N PRO A 50 -21.35 3.20 40.39
CA PRO A 50 -20.18 3.73 41.06
C PRO A 50 -20.41 5.14 41.62
N THR A 51 -21.48 5.83 41.21
CA THR A 51 -21.73 7.24 41.57
C THR A 51 -22.59 7.43 42.83
N VAL A 52 -22.96 6.33 43.49
CA VAL A 52 -23.77 6.38 44.71
C VAL A 52 -23.00 7.09 45.82
N PHE A 53 -23.63 8.11 46.40
CA PHE A 53 -23.07 8.86 47.52
C PHE A 53 -22.73 7.93 48.69
N LYS A 54 -21.47 8.01 49.15
CA LYS A 54 -21.00 7.39 50.39
C LYS A 54 -20.51 8.50 51.32
N PRO A 55 -20.87 8.45 52.62
CA PRO A 55 -20.34 9.39 53.58
C PRO A 55 -18.83 9.25 53.70
N LEU A 56 -18.13 10.36 54.01
CA LEU A 56 -16.67 10.42 54.04
C LEU A 56 -16.04 9.38 54.98
N SER A 57 -16.73 9.05 56.08
CA SER A 57 -16.32 8.01 57.02
C SER A 57 -16.24 6.61 56.42
N GLN A 58 -17.04 6.32 55.39
CA GLN A 58 -17.01 5.04 54.67
C GLN A 58 -16.01 5.05 53.51
N VAL A 59 -15.73 6.22 52.93
CA VAL A 59 -14.75 6.38 51.85
C VAL A 59 -13.32 6.27 52.38
N ALA A 60 -13.04 6.87 53.55
CA ALA A 60 -11.74 6.81 54.22
C ALA A 60 -11.44 5.44 54.89
N THR A 61 -12.05 4.36 54.40
CA THR A 61 -11.76 2.98 54.82
C THR A 61 -10.98 2.26 53.73
N PRO A 62 -10.21 1.20 54.06
CA PRO A 62 -9.50 0.40 53.06
C PRO A 62 -10.44 -0.10 51.94
N SER A 63 -11.63 -0.58 52.29
CA SER A 63 -12.63 -1.03 51.32
C SER A 63 -13.22 0.10 50.46
N GLY A 64 -13.24 1.34 50.98
CA GLY A 64 -13.61 2.53 50.21
C GLY A 64 -12.55 2.88 49.16
N ILE A 65 -11.27 2.83 49.55
CA ILE A 65 -10.13 3.08 48.65
C ILE A 65 -10.05 2.01 47.56
N ASP A 66 -10.23 0.72 47.90
CA ASP A 66 -10.24 -0.37 46.94
C ASP A 66 -11.35 -0.22 45.89
N HIS A 67 -12.51 0.28 46.30
CA HIS A 67 -13.63 0.54 45.39
C HIS A 67 -13.24 1.59 44.34
N ASP A 68 -12.66 2.71 44.76
CA ASP A 68 -12.29 3.81 43.86
C ASP A 68 -11.10 3.43 42.98
N TYR A 69 -10.12 2.70 43.54
CA TYR A 69 -9.02 2.12 42.78
C TYR A 69 -9.54 1.21 41.66
N ASN A 70 -10.41 0.25 41.98
CA ASN A 70 -10.98 -0.66 40.98
C ASN A 70 -11.78 0.09 39.90
N PHE A 71 -12.50 1.14 40.27
CA PHE A 71 -13.23 1.97 39.31
C PHE A 71 -12.29 2.70 38.36
N ILE A 72 -11.31 3.44 38.89
CA ILE A 72 -10.31 4.18 38.09
C ILE A 72 -9.53 3.20 37.19
N HIS A 73 -9.08 2.09 37.76
CA HIS A 73 -8.34 1.07 37.04
C HIS A 73 -9.16 0.45 35.90
N SER A 74 -10.47 0.22 36.10
CA SER A 74 -11.35 -0.27 35.03
C SER A 74 -11.50 0.74 33.88
N ILE A 75 -11.49 2.05 34.18
CA ILE A 75 -11.54 3.12 33.18
C ILE A 75 -10.20 3.18 32.42
N GLU A 76 -9.08 3.17 33.13
CA GLU A 76 -7.74 3.19 32.54
C GLU A 76 -7.54 2.00 31.59
N HIS A 77 -7.89 0.79 32.03
CA HIS A 77 -7.83 -0.39 31.18
C HIS A 77 -8.84 -0.35 30.03
N GLY A 78 -10.00 0.27 30.21
CA GLY A 78 -10.95 0.52 29.12
C GLY A 78 -10.34 1.40 28.03
N ILE A 79 -9.68 2.49 28.45
CA ILE A 79 -8.98 3.42 27.57
C ILE A 79 -7.81 2.71 26.86
N GLU A 80 -6.98 1.99 27.60
CA GLU A 80 -5.83 1.26 27.05
C GLU A 80 -6.27 0.22 26.01
N ARG A 81 -7.31 -0.56 26.33
CA ARG A 81 -7.87 -1.56 25.41
C ARG A 81 -8.43 -0.90 24.15
N SER A 82 -9.08 0.26 24.27
CA SER A 82 -9.56 1.03 23.12
C SER A 82 -8.41 1.60 22.27
N GLU A 83 -7.34 2.09 22.89
CA GLU A 83 -6.15 2.59 22.20
C GLU A 83 -5.47 1.46 21.43
N LYS A 84 -5.27 0.31 22.08
CA LYS A 84 -4.73 -0.88 21.44
C LYS A 84 -5.57 -1.29 20.23
N GLN A 85 -6.89 -1.32 20.37
CA GLN A 85 -7.78 -1.71 19.28
C GLN A 85 -7.73 -0.74 18.10
N ILE A 86 -7.65 0.57 18.36
CA ILE A 86 -7.65 1.61 17.31
C ILE A 86 -6.30 1.67 16.60
N VAL A 87 -5.20 1.59 17.35
CA VAL A 87 -3.84 1.82 16.86
C VAL A 87 -3.17 0.54 16.39
N GLU A 88 -3.23 -0.53 17.18
CA GLU A 88 -2.52 -1.77 16.89
C GLU A 88 -3.38 -2.74 16.07
N ASP A 89 -4.57 -3.08 16.55
CA ASP A 89 -5.39 -4.13 15.92
C ASP A 89 -5.98 -3.67 14.58
N ARG A 90 -6.48 -2.43 14.53
CA ARG A 90 -7.13 -1.88 13.33
C ARG A 90 -6.26 -0.89 12.57
N GLY A 91 -5.19 -0.33 13.15
CA GLY A 91 -4.32 0.62 12.47
C GLY A 91 -5.02 1.85 11.89
N LEU A 92 -6.16 2.27 12.46
CA LEU A 92 -6.98 3.36 11.92
C LEU A 92 -6.29 4.72 12.05
N VAL A 93 -5.54 4.89 13.14
CA VAL A 93 -4.94 6.15 13.55
C VAL A 93 -3.54 5.88 14.09
N HIS A 94 -2.57 6.76 13.80
CA HIS A 94 -1.25 6.64 14.42
C HIS A 94 -1.29 7.04 15.90
N LYS A 95 -0.43 6.44 16.72
CA LYS A 95 -0.30 6.78 18.15
C LYS A 95 -0.11 8.30 18.39
N GLU A 96 0.63 8.96 17.51
CA GLU A 96 0.85 10.41 17.62
C GLU A 96 -0.40 11.23 17.25
N GLU A 97 -1.17 10.80 16.25
CA GLU A 97 -2.45 11.43 15.88
C GLU A 97 -3.46 11.30 17.02
N LEU A 98 -3.53 10.13 17.66
CA LEU A 98 -4.40 9.90 18.82
C LEU A 98 -3.98 10.75 20.03
N ARG A 99 -2.68 10.90 20.27
CA ARG A 99 -2.14 11.77 21.32
C ARG A 99 -2.52 13.23 21.10
N VAL A 100 -2.38 13.73 19.88
CA VAL A 100 -2.76 15.10 19.52
C VAL A 100 -4.27 15.30 19.68
N ALA A 101 -5.09 14.30 19.30
CA ALA A 101 -6.54 14.39 19.47
C ALA A 101 -6.97 14.45 20.96
N ARG A 102 -6.29 13.74 21.86
CA ARG A 102 -6.60 13.74 23.30
C ARG A 102 -6.08 14.97 24.04
N HIS A 103 -4.83 15.36 23.78
CA HIS A 103 -4.14 16.39 24.57
C HIS A 103 -4.08 17.76 23.89
N GLY A 104 -4.64 17.86 22.67
CA GLY A 104 -4.50 19.03 21.83
C GLY A 104 -3.14 19.10 21.13
N PRO A 105 -3.01 19.97 20.11
CA PRO A 105 -1.75 20.18 19.42
C PRO A 105 -0.71 20.83 20.34
N ASP A 106 0.47 20.24 20.42
CA ASP A 106 1.61 20.86 21.08
C ASP A 106 2.08 22.08 20.27
N ARG A 107 1.78 23.28 20.79
CA ARG A 107 2.08 24.57 20.14
C ARG A 107 3.57 24.73 19.79
N ARG A 108 4.48 24.07 20.53
CA ARG A 108 5.94 24.13 20.28
C ARG A 108 6.38 23.35 19.04
N ARG A 109 5.63 22.32 18.63
CA ARG A 109 5.97 21.48 17.46
C ARG A 109 5.35 21.99 16.16
N GLN A 110 4.21 22.69 16.21
CA GLN A 110 3.58 23.26 15.01
C GLN A 110 4.49 24.28 14.30
N GLN A 111 5.22 25.10 15.05
CA GLN A 111 6.14 26.10 14.47
C GLN A 111 7.31 25.47 13.70
N ARG A 112 7.70 24.21 13.98
CA ARG A 112 8.80 23.53 13.28
C ARG A 112 8.39 22.77 12.01
N ARG A 113 7.08 22.62 11.75
CA ARG A 113 6.56 21.86 10.60
C ARG A 113 6.02 22.72 9.46
N HIS A 114 6.06 24.05 9.57
CA HIS A 114 5.70 24.98 8.49
C HIS A 114 6.83 25.12 7.43
N GLY A 115 7.39 24.00 6.99
CA GLY A 115 8.03 23.90 5.69
C GLY A 115 7.11 23.09 4.78
N PRO A 116 7.04 23.36 3.46
CA PRO A 116 6.29 22.49 2.55
C PRO A 116 6.80 21.06 2.77
N SER A 117 5.88 20.18 3.15
CA SER A 117 6.12 18.75 3.27
C SER A 117 6.88 18.33 2.02
N GLY A 118 8.16 17.96 2.16
CA GLY A 118 8.99 17.63 1.00
C GLY A 118 8.26 16.56 0.19
N GLU A 119 7.73 16.96 -0.96
CA GLU A 119 6.95 16.08 -1.83
C GLU A 119 7.73 14.80 -2.02
N THR A 120 7.10 13.67 -1.73
CA THR A 120 7.82 12.41 -1.85
C THR A 120 8.17 12.21 -3.33
N PRO A 121 9.29 11.57 -3.66
CA PRO A 121 9.63 11.25 -5.05
C PRO A 121 8.51 10.49 -5.79
N ILE A 122 7.68 9.76 -5.03
CA ILE A 122 6.49 9.09 -5.53
C ILE A 122 5.45 10.12 -5.97
N ASP A 123 5.05 11.06 -5.10
CA ASP A 123 4.03 12.06 -5.42
C ASP A 123 4.42 12.88 -6.66
N ARG A 124 5.69 13.29 -6.77
CA ARG A 124 6.22 13.98 -7.96
C ARG A 124 6.07 13.14 -9.23
N LEU A 125 6.40 11.84 -9.18
CA LEU A 125 6.29 10.98 -10.35
C LEU A 125 4.82 10.75 -10.74
N LEU A 126 3.93 10.61 -9.76
CA LEU A 126 2.49 10.50 -10.01
C LEU A 126 1.94 11.75 -10.71
N ASP A 127 2.38 12.93 -10.29
CA ASP A 127 1.97 14.21 -10.89
C ASP A 127 2.49 14.42 -12.31
N VAL A 128 3.73 13.99 -12.58
CA VAL A 128 4.33 14.01 -13.92
C VAL A 128 3.59 13.05 -14.86
N MET A 129 3.32 11.83 -14.41
CA MET A 129 2.65 10.80 -15.20
C MET A 129 1.11 10.93 -15.20
N LYS A 130 0.57 11.92 -14.47
CA LYS A 130 -0.87 12.17 -14.29
C LYS A 130 -1.62 10.93 -13.78
N ILE A 131 -0.99 10.17 -12.89
CA ILE A 131 -1.58 8.98 -12.28
C ILE A 131 -2.32 9.40 -11.01
N LYS A 132 -3.62 9.16 -10.94
CA LYS A 132 -4.42 9.49 -9.76
C LYS A 132 -4.59 8.27 -8.86
N VAL A 133 -3.86 8.25 -7.75
CA VAL A 133 -3.95 7.19 -6.74
C VAL A 133 -4.98 7.59 -5.68
N ILE A 134 -6.09 6.87 -5.64
CA ILE A 134 -7.14 7.00 -4.63
C ILE A 134 -6.71 6.16 -3.43
N ARG A 135 -6.24 6.81 -2.36
CA ARG A 135 -5.84 6.12 -1.13
C ARG A 135 -7.08 5.61 -0.38
N ALA A 136 -7.05 4.35 0.01
CA ALA A 136 -8.05 3.74 0.88
C ALA A 136 -7.87 4.26 2.32
N PRO A 137 -8.93 4.26 3.12
CA PRO A 137 -8.84 4.61 4.52
C PRO A 137 -7.83 3.73 5.26
N LYS A 138 -7.06 4.34 6.17
CA LYS A 138 -6.11 3.64 7.03
C LYS A 138 -6.82 2.50 7.77
N GLY A 139 -6.16 1.34 7.85
CA GLY A 139 -6.68 0.16 8.54
C GLY A 139 -7.64 -0.71 7.74
N MET A 140 -8.07 -0.29 6.54
CA MET A 140 -8.75 -1.19 5.61
C MET A 140 -7.76 -2.14 4.93
N SER A 141 -8.22 -3.33 4.52
CA SER A 141 -7.39 -4.40 3.95
C SER A 141 -6.45 -3.92 2.85
N ARG A 142 -6.96 -3.16 1.86
CA ARG A 142 -6.11 -2.63 0.77
C ARG A 142 -5.03 -1.66 1.25
N SER A 143 -5.31 -0.83 2.26
CA SER A 143 -4.34 0.10 2.82
C SER A 143 -3.24 -0.66 3.58
N VAL A 144 -3.62 -1.70 4.33
CA VAL A 144 -2.70 -2.56 5.09
C VAL A 144 -1.84 -3.42 4.18
N GLU A 145 -2.41 -3.94 3.09
CA GLU A 145 -1.70 -4.74 2.09
C GLU A 145 -0.80 -3.92 1.17
N ASN A 146 -0.95 -2.60 1.16
CA ASN A 146 -0.14 -1.74 0.31
C ASN A 146 1.30 -1.62 0.85
N ILE A 147 2.27 -2.13 0.08
CA ILE A 147 3.70 -2.03 0.38
C ILE A 147 4.45 -1.31 -0.77
N THR A 148 3.73 -0.45 -1.52
CA THR A 148 4.33 0.40 -2.57
C THR A 148 5.41 1.27 -1.97
N ASN A 149 6.58 1.33 -2.61
CA ASN A 149 7.70 2.13 -2.12
C ASN A 149 8.55 2.68 -3.27
N TRP A 150 9.40 3.66 -2.96
CA TRP A 150 10.33 4.24 -3.92
C TRP A 150 11.68 3.52 -3.89
N SER A 151 12.11 2.98 -5.03
CA SER A 151 13.46 2.42 -5.18
C SER A 151 14.44 3.53 -5.56
N LYS A 152 15.35 3.88 -4.65
CA LYS A 152 16.38 4.90 -4.90
C LYS A 152 17.38 4.52 -6.00
N HIS A 153 17.74 3.23 -6.08
CA HIS A 153 18.72 2.73 -7.05
C HIS A 153 18.20 2.81 -8.49
N GLN A 154 16.94 2.44 -8.69
CA GLN A 154 16.31 2.41 -10.02
C GLN A 154 15.51 3.69 -10.33
N LYS A 155 15.41 4.62 -9.37
CA LYS A 155 14.61 5.85 -9.44
C LYS A 155 13.19 5.59 -9.97
N SER A 156 12.56 4.53 -9.49
CA SER A 156 11.25 4.07 -9.93
C SER A 156 10.41 3.59 -8.76
N ILE A 157 9.09 3.60 -8.92
CA ILE A 157 8.15 3.09 -7.93
C ILE A 157 8.17 1.56 -8.00
N ASN A 158 8.35 0.92 -6.85
CA ASN A 158 8.07 -0.49 -6.68
C ASN A 158 6.61 -0.63 -6.26
N TRP A 159 5.77 -1.03 -7.21
CA TRP A 159 4.33 -1.13 -7.03
C TRP A 159 3.96 -2.41 -6.31
N GLN A 160 3.01 -2.32 -5.38
CA GLN A 160 2.23 -3.49 -4.98
C GLN A 160 1.22 -3.76 -6.11
N VAL A 161 1.05 -5.00 -6.55
CA VAL A 161 0.08 -5.35 -7.59
C VAL A 161 -0.73 -6.54 -7.13
N GLU A 162 -2.03 -6.49 -7.36
CA GLU A 162 -2.95 -7.59 -7.16
C GLU A 162 -3.28 -8.23 -8.49
N TRP A 163 -2.88 -9.49 -8.64
CA TRP A 163 -3.11 -10.32 -9.81
C TRP A 163 -4.29 -11.25 -9.53
N ILE A 164 -5.29 -11.22 -10.41
CA ILE A 164 -6.49 -12.06 -10.30
C ILE A 164 -6.56 -12.95 -11.53
N ARG A 165 -6.46 -14.27 -11.33
CA ARG A 165 -6.60 -15.26 -12.41
C ARG A 165 -8.07 -15.63 -12.65
N THR A 166 -8.34 -16.31 -13.75
CA THR A 166 -9.65 -16.88 -14.14
C THR A 166 -10.32 -17.66 -13.01
N ASP A 167 -9.54 -18.36 -12.20
CA ASP A 167 -10.02 -19.22 -11.11
C ASP A 167 -10.33 -18.43 -9.82
N ALA A 168 -10.38 -17.10 -9.91
CA ALA A 168 -10.50 -16.16 -8.78
C ALA A 168 -9.36 -16.26 -7.75
N GLU A 169 -8.24 -16.90 -8.11
CA GLU A 169 -7.02 -16.90 -7.29
C GLU A 169 -6.44 -15.49 -7.23
N ARG A 170 -6.35 -14.97 -6.00
CA ARG A 170 -5.80 -13.65 -5.69
C ARG A 170 -4.34 -13.79 -5.29
N LEU A 171 -3.45 -13.21 -6.10
CA LEU A 171 -2.02 -13.16 -5.83
C LEU A 171 -1.59 -11.70 -5.60
N LEU A 172 -0.91 -11.45 -4.48
CA LEU A 172 -0.37 -10.14 -4.15
C LEU A 172 1.16 -10.16 -4.33
N GLY A 173 1.69 -9.40 -5.31
CA GLY A 173 3.10 -9.39 -5.69
C GLY A 173 3.67 -7.98 -5.87
N LYS A 174 4.99 -7.83 -5.74
CA LYS A 174 5.68 -6.56 -5.99
C LYS A 174 6.15 -6.49 -7.44
N ALA A 175 5.95 -5.36 -8.09
CA ALA A 175 6.32 -5.13 -9.48
C ALA A 175 7.09 -3.81 -9.60
N MET A 176 8.30 -3.88 -10.14
CA MET A 176 9.08 -2.68 -10.43
C MET A 176 8.42 -1.90 -11.57
N GLY A 177 8.20 -0.60 -11.37
CA GLY A 177 7.43 0.22 -12.29
C GLY A 177 8.09 0.47 -13.65
N ASN A 178 9.39 0.25 -13.77
CA ASN A 178 10.19 0.36 -15.00
C ASN A 178 10.37 -0.98 -15.73
N LYS A 179 9.95 -2.10 -15.14
CA LYS A 179 10.00 -3.42 -15.78
C LYS A 179 8.76 -3.64 -16.65
N PRO A 180 8.89 -4.41 -17.75
CA PRO A 180 7.75 -4.81 -18.56
C PRO A 180 6.77 -5.63 -17.71
N LEU A 181 5.47 -5.46 -18.00
CA LEU A 181 4.40 -6.08 -17.21
C LEU A 181 4.47 -7.62 -17.23
N GLY A 182 4.82 -8.23 -18.36
CA GLY A 182 4.94 -9.68 -18.50
C GLY A 182 6.01 -10.28 -17.57
N GLU A 183 7.21 -9.71 -17.56
CA GLU A 183 8.30 -10.12 -16.65
C GLU A 183 7.90 -9.95 -15.18
N ALA A 184 7.24 -8.84 -14.85
CA ALA A 184 6.77 -8.59 -13.49
C ALA A 184 5.72 -9.62 -13.02
N TYR A 185 4.86 -10.10 -13.93
CA TYR A 185 3.93 -11.18 -13.62
C TYR A 185 4.64 -12.53 -13.43
N ASP A 186 5.59 -12.85 -14.32
CA ASP A 186 6.35 -14.09 -14.24
C ASP A 186 7.15 -14.16 -12.92
N GLU A 187 7.75 -13.04 -12.50
CA GLU A 187 8.41 -12.90 -11.19
C GLU A 187 7.43 -13.12 -10.02
N ALA A 188 6.25 -12.49 -10.06
CA ALA A 188 5.25 -12.62 -9.02
C ALA A 188 4.69 -14.06 -8.92
N PHE A 189 4.46 -14.71 -10.07
CA PHE A 189 3.99 -16.08 -10.15
C PHE A 189 5.03 -17.07 -9.62
N GLU A 190 6.31 -16.87 -9.96
CA GLU A 190 7.40 -17.65 -9.39
C GLU A 190 7.52 -17.47 -7.88
N GLU A 191 7.35 -16.25 -7.36
CA GLU A 191 7.38 -15.99 -5.92
C GLU A 191 6.24 -16.72 -5.20
N ASP A 192 5.01 -16.71 -5.75
CA ASP A 192 3.88 -17.46 -5.19
C ASP A 192 4.15 -18.96 -5.17
N ARG A 193 4.65 -19.50 -6.28
CA ARG A 193 5.05 -20.90 -6.39
C ARG A 193 6.08 -21.24 -5.32
N ARG A 194 7.12 -20.42 -5.15
CA ARG A 194 8.16 -20.62 -4.13
C ARG A 194 7.63 -20.53 -2.70
N ARG A 195 6.60 -19.71 -2.43
CA ARG A 195 5.94 -19.64 -1.12
C ARG A 195 5.11 -20.88 -0.81
N LYS A 196 4.51 -21.49 -1.84
CA LYS A 196 3.71 -22.73 -1.71
C LYS A 196 4.55 -24.00 -1.61
N LEU A 197 5.85 -23.95 -1.95
CA LEU A 197 6.74 -25.11 -1.84
C LEU A 197 7.00 -25.51 -0.38
N SER A 198 7.08 -26.83 -0.14
CA SER A 198 7.51 -27.38 1.14
C SER A 198 8.98 -27.03 1.43
N ASP A 199 9.37 -26.98 2.71
CA ASP A 199 10.74 -26.66 3.12
C ASP A 199 11.80 -27.59 2.51
N ASP A 200 11.44 -28.86 2.26
CA ASP A 200 12.34 -29.82 1.63
C ASP A 200 12.47 -29.60 0.11
N GLU A 201 11.38 -29.26 -0.57
CA GLU A 201 11.39 -28.87 -1.98
C GLU A 201 12.19 -27.58 -2.19
N ARG A 202 12.07 -26.62 -1.25
CA ARG A 202 12.85 -25.38 -1.26
C ARG A 202 14.35 -25.63 -1.12
N LYS A 203 14.77 -26.60 -0.28
CA LYS A 203 16.18 -27.00 -0.15
C LYS A 203 16.71 -27.64 -1.43
N VAL A 204 15.91 -28.51 -2.06
CA VAL A 204 16.27 -29.15 -3.34
C VAL A 204 16.43 -28.12 -4.45
N GLU A 205 15.48 -27.18 -4.57
CA GLU A 205 15.55 -26.12 -5.59
C GLU A 205 16.72 -25.17 -5.35
N LYS A 206 17.01 -24.81 -4.09
CA LYS A 206 18.20 -24.01 -3.74
C LYS A 206 19.49 -24.73 -4.12
N LYS A 207 19.56 -26.05 -3.92
CA LYS A 207 20.71 -26.88 -4.33
C LYS A 207 20.85 -26.93 -5.84
N ARG A 208 19.74 -27.07 -6.59
CA ARG A 208 19.70 -27.05 -8.06
C ARG A 208 20.20 -25.72 -8.62
N LYS A 209 19.71 -24.60 -8.09
CA LYS A 209 20.15 -23.25 -8.48
C LYS A 209 21.62 -22.99 -8.15
N ALA A 210 22.09 -23.42 -6.97
CA ALA A 210 23.49 -23.29 -6.60
C ALA A 210 24.40 -24.07 -7.56
N GLU A 211 23.99 -25.27 -7.99
CA GLU A 211 24.73 -26.06 -8.97
C GLU A 211 24.70 -25.42 -10.36
N GLN A 212 23.57 -24.87 -10.81
CA GLN A 212 23.50 -24.09 -12.07
C GLN A 212 24.43 -22.87 -12.05
N VAL A 213 24.45 -22.10 -10.95
CA VAL A 213 25.35 -20.94 -10.81
C VAL A 213 26.81 -21.38 -10.83
N ARG A 214 27.14 -22.49 -10.16
CA ARG A 214 28.48 -23.09 -10.18
C ARG A 214 28.88 -23.58 -11.57
N GLN A 215 27.94 -24.14 -12.33
CA GLN A 215 28.18 -24.53 -13.73
C GLN A 215 28.39 -23.30 -14.62
N ARG A 216 27.59 -22.24 -14.47
CA ARG A 216 27.76 -20.98 -15.20
C ARG A 216 29.11 -20.31 -14.87
N SER A 217 29.50 -20.26 -13.60
CA SER A 217 30.81 -19.71 -13.20
C SER A 217 31.97 -20.57 -13.71
N ALA A 218 31.86 -21.90 -13.68
CA ALA A 218 32.86 -22.81 -14.25
C ALA A 218 32.99 -22.65 -15.76
N LYS A 219 31.88 -22.47 -16.50
CA LYS A 219 31.90 -22.14 -17.93
C LYS A 219 32.61 -20.82 -18.19
N ARG A 220 32.33 -19.78 -17.39
CA ARG A 220 32.98 -18.47 -17.50
C ARG A 220 34.49 -18.53 -17.24
N VAL A 221 34.93 -19.25 -16.20
CA VAL A 221 36.37 -19.45 -15.91
C VAL A 221 37.07 -20.20 -17.05
N LYS A 222 36.42 -21.18 -17.69
CA LYS A 222 36.97 -21.86 -18.86
C LYS A 222 37.13 -20.94 -20.07
N LEU A 223 36.15 -20.09 -20.34
CA LEU A 223 36.22 -19.09 -21.42
C LEU A 223 37.33 -18.06 -21.14
N ASP A 224 37.43 -17.54 -19.91
CA ASP A 224 38.48 -16.60 -19.52
C ASP A 224 39.89 -17.23 -19.60
N ALA A 225 40.01 -18.53 -19.29
CA ALA A 225 41.26 -19.27 -19.44
C ALA A 225 41.65 -19.48 -20.91
N GLN A 226 40.68 -19.75 -21.79
CA GLN A 226 40.90 -19.81 -23.24
C GLN A 226 41.35 -18.45 -23.80
N HIS A 227 40.68 -17.36 -23.40
CA HIS A 227 41.05 -16.01 -23.81
C HIS A 227 42.44 -15.58 -23.30
N LYS A 228 42.89 -16.09 -22.14
CA LYS A 228 44.26 -15.87 -21.65
C LYS A 228 45.33 -16.62 -22.44
N LEU A 229 45.01 -17.76 -23.03
CA LEU A 229 45.96 -18.52 -23.85
C LEU A 229 46.16 -17.86 -25.23
N ASP A 230 45.12 -17.23 -25.81
CA ASP A 230 45.23 -16.47 -27.06
C ASP A 230 46.11 -15.22 -26.95
N LEU A 231 46.20 -14.60 -25.77
CA LEU A 231 47.07 -13.43 -25.51
C LEU A 231 48.57 -13.78 -25.43
N THR A 232 48.94 -15.07 -25.42
CA THR A 232 50.34 -15.51 -25.42
C THR A 232 50.90 -15.83 -26.80
N ALA A 233 50.04 -15.86 -27.84
CA ALA A 233 50.47 -15.85 -29.22
C ALA A 233 50.63 -14.39 -29.66
N ILE A 234 51.87 -13.89 -29.68
CA ILE A 234 52.19 -12.57 -30.26
C ILE A 234 51.73 -12.59 -31.72
N PRO A 235 50.71 -11.79 -32.14
CA PRO A 235 50.34 -11.71 -33.54
C PRO A 235 51.53 -11.11 -34.27
N ARG A 236 52.03 -11.78 -35.31
CA ARG A 236 53.06 -11.18 -36.17
C ARG A 236 52.43 -10.00 -36.90
N LEU A 237 52.68 -8.80 -36.39
CA LEU A 237 52.09 -7.54 -36.87
C LEU A 237 52.60 -7.07 -38.24
N GLN A 238 53.53 -7.78 -38.87
CA GLN A 238 54.06 -7.43 -40.18
C GLN A 238 54.06 -8.66 -41.08
N ASN A 239 53.38 -8.55 -42.22
CA ASN A 239 53.28 -9.63 -43.19
C ASN A 239 54.63 -9.78 -43.93
N PRO A 240 55.28 -10.96 -43.90
CA PRO A 240 56.63 -11.14 -44.43
C PRO A 240 56.73 -11.08 -45.96
N GLU A 241 55.64 -11.19 -46.70
CA GLU A 241 55.67 -11.17 -48.18
C GLU A 241 55.48 -9.75 -48.76
N THR A 242 54.69 -8.92 -48.09
CA THR A 242 54.33 -7.58 -48.58
C THR A 242 54.98 -6.45 -47.80
N GLY A 243 55.59 -6.74 -46.65
CA GLY A 243 56.22 -5.74 -45.78
C GLY A 243 55.23 -4.76 -45.13
N SER A 244 53.91 -4.93 -45.34
CA SER A 244 52.89 -4.09 -44.72
C SER A 244 52.71 -4.48 -43.26
N TRP A 245 52.52 -3.46 -42.43
CA TRP A 245 52.08 -3.63 -41.06
C TRP A 245 50.58 -3.95 -41.09
N ASP A 246 50.21 -5.14 -40.63
CA ASP A 246 48.82 -5.47 -40.36
C ASP A 246 48.45 -4.81 -39.03
N ILE A 247 48.30 -3.48 -39.08
CA ILE A 247 47.62 -2.75 -38.02
C ILE A 247 46.15 -3.12 -38.18
N VAL A 248 45.76 -4.25 -37.57
CA VAL A 248 44.37 -4.42 -37.16
C VAL A 248 44.13 -3.26 -36.23
N THR A 249 43.53 -2.22 -36.80
CA THR A 249 43.16 -1.07 -36.02
C THR A 249 42.14 -1.62 -35.05
N ALA A 250 42.52 -1.73 -33.78
CA ALA A 250 41.60 -1.94 -32.68
C ALA A 250 40.75 -0.67 -32.52
N ASN A 251 40.09 -0.24 -33.60
CA ASN A 251 39.01 0.71 -33.56
C ASN A 251 37.79 -0.06 -33.10
N SER A 252 37.50 0.11 -31.81
CA SER A 252 36.17 0.03 -31.22
C SER A 252 35.43 -1.30 -31.29
N SER A 253 36.00 -2.35 -30.68
CA SER A 253 35.19 -3.47 -30.18
C SER A 253 35.31 -3.70 -28.67
N VAL A 254 36.03 -2.85 -27.92
CA VAL A 254 36.23 -3.01 -26.47
C VAL A 254 35.36 -2.05 -25.61
N LEU A 255 34.45 -1.29 -26.22
CA LEU A 255 33.46 -0.47 -25.49
C LEU A 255 31.99 -0.81 -25.78
N ASN A 256 31.72 -1.99 -26.34
CA ASN A 256 30.37 -2.59 -26.37
C ASN A 256 30.32 -3.94 -25.63
N ASN A 257 31.02 -4.04 -24.49
CA ASN A 257 30.55 -4.95 -23.42
C ASN A 257 29.51 -4.23 -22.57
N THR A 258 28.49 -3.67 -23.23
CA THR A 258 27.14 -3.67 -22.68
C THR A 258 26.84 -5.13 -22.44
N ARG A 259 26.88 -5.53 -21.16
CA ARG A 259 26.08 -6.59 -20.55
C ARG A 259 25.14 -7.31 -21.54
N GLU A 260 25.69 -8.11 -22.44
CA GLU A 260 24.99 -9.22 -23.05
C GLU A 260 24.97 -10.29 -21.97
N GLU A 261 24.00 -10.07 -21.08
CA GLU A 261 23.36 -11.13 -20.34
C GLU A 261 23.08 -12.22 -21.36
N SER A 262 23.88 -13.28 -21.29
CA SER A 262 23.78 -14.46 -22.12
C SER A 262 22.43 -15.11 -21.78
N GLN A 263 21.36 -14.56 -22.33
CA GLN A 263 20.14 -15.28 -22.60
C GLN A 263 20.52 -16.32 -23.65
N ALA A 264 21.02 -17.45 -23.15
CA ALA A 264 20.69 -18.70 -23.81
C ALA A 264 19.17 -18.69 -24.05
N PRO A 265 18.67 -19.24 -25.18
CA PRO A 265 17.25 -19.47 -25.33
C PRO A 265 16.88 -20.62 -24.38
N ASP A 266 16.80 -20.31 -23.10
CA ASP A 266 15.92 -21.00 -22.19
C ASP A 266 14.52 -20.60 -22.70
N GLU A 267 13.97 -21.35 -23.65
CA GLU A 267 12.51 -21.43 -23.84
C GLU A 267 11.89 -22.11 -22.60
N GLU A 268 12.11 -21.50 -21.43
CA GLU A 268 11.23 -21.68 -20.30
C GLU A 268 9.92 -21.03 -20.72
N HIS A 269 8.87 -21.83 -20.82
CA HIS A 269 7.53 -21.37 -21.19
C HIS A 269 7.15 -20.21 -20.28
N SER A 270 7.30 -18.97 -20.74
CA SER A 270 6.88 -17.80 -19.98
C SER A 270 5.37 -17.92 -19.83
N PRO A 271 4.84 -18.05 -18.59
CA PRO A 271 3.42 -18.24 -18.40
C PRO A 271 2.63 -17.04 -18.95
N SER A 272 3.27 -15.87 -19.04
CA SER A 272 2.74 -14.66 -19.66
C SER A 272 2.48 -14.73 -21.18
N ALA A 273 3.09 -15.65 -21.95
CA ALA A 273 3.02 -15.64 -23.42
C ALA A 273 1.62 -15.94 -24.00
N ASN A 274 0.79 -16.71 -23.28
CA ASN A 274 -0.55 -17.09 -23.70
C ASN A 274 -1.66 -16.37 -22.91
N LEU A 275 -1.33 -15.32 -22.17
CA LEU A 275 -2.25 -14.65 -21.25
C LEU A 275 -2.55 -13.21 -21.70
N ALA A 276 -3.82 -12.83 -21.61
CA ALA A 276 -4.29 -11.48 -21.82
C ALA A 276 -4.46 -10.75 -20.48
N PHE A 277 -3.87 -9.56 -20.39
CA PHE A 277 -3.83 -8.76 -19.16
C PHE A 277 -4.79 -7.58 -19.24
N TYR A 278 -5.53 -7.35 -18.15
CA TYR A 278 -6.53 -6.30 -18.07
C TYR A 278 -6.41 -5.52 -16.76
N LEU A 279 -6.38 -4.19 -16.84
CA LEU A 279 -6.38 -3.30 -15.67
C LEU A 279 -7.82 -3.08 -15.20
N TYR A 280 -8.05 -3.15 -13.90
CA TYR A 280 -9.32 -2.75 -13.32
C TYR A 280 -9.47 -1.24 -13.23
N ARG A 281 -10.61 -0.70 -13.68
CA ARG A 281 -10.96 0.72 -13.54
C ARG A 281 -11.78 0.96 -12.26
N PRO A 282 -11.28 1.76 -11.30
CA PRO A 282 -12.01 2.07 -10.07
C PRO A 282 -13.17 3.07 -10.31
N ASN A 283 -14.05 3.22 -9.32
CA ASN A 283 -15.17 4.17 -9.28
C ASN A 283 -16.19 4.03 -10.42
N THR A 284 -16.44 2.81 -10.89
CA THR A 284 -17.52 2.52 -11.82
C THR A 284 -18.86 2.35 -11.09
N PRO A 285 -19.99 2.80 -11.66
CA PRO A 285 -21.30 2.65 -11.02
C PRO A 285 -21.65 1.18 -10.84
N SER A 286 -22.28 0.80 -9.74
CA SER A 286 -22.70 -0.59 -9.47
C SER A 286 -23.72 -1.13 -10.47
N SER A 287 -24.36 -0.27 -11.26
CA SER A 287 -25.26 -0.64 -12.36
C SER A 287 -24.53 -1.32 -13.51
N PHE A 288 -23.21 -1.15 -13.63
CA PHE A 288 -22.40 -1.77 -14.66
C PHE A 288 -21.56 -2.91 -14.09
N PRO A 289 -21.30 -3.97 -14.89
CA PRO A 289 -20.30 -4.98 -14.57
C PRO A 289 -18.90 -4.36 -14.44
N LYS A 290 -17.95 -5.10 -13.86
CA LYS A 290 -16.60 -4.60 -13.58
C LYS A 290 -15.90 -4.20 -14.88
N VAL A 291 -15.42 -2.96 -14.93
CA VAL A 291 -14.80 -2.42 -16.14
C VAL A 291 -13.31 -2.74 -16.18
N LEU A 292 -12.88 -3.31 -17.30
CA LEU A 292 -11.54 -3.78 -17.56
C LEU A 292 -10.92 -3.07 -18.77
N ILE A 293 -9.63 -2.74 -18.67
CA ILE A 293 -8.85 -2.05 -19.71
C ILE A 293 -7.79 -3.02 -20.23
N PRO A 294 -7.77 -3.38 -21.52
CA PRO A 294 -6.72 -4.24 -22.06
C PRO A 294 -5.35 -3.54 -21.95
N ILE A 295 -4.33 -4.30 -21.57
CA ILE A 295 -2.97 -3.79 -21.39
C ILE A 295 -1.97 -4.62 -22.19
N ASN A 296 -0.96 -3.96 -22.75
CA ASN A 296 0.17 -4.62 -23.41
C ASN A 296 1.18 -5.13 -22.35
N THR A 297 1.70 -6.33 -22.53
CA THR A 297 2.66 -6.99 -21.63
C THR A 297 4.09 -6.48 -21.77
N SER A 298 4.47 -5.92 -22.92
CA SER A 298 5.83 -5.48 -23.22
C SER A 298 6.16 -4.09 -22.66
N LYS A 299 5.14 -3.28 -22.36
CA LYS A 299 5.32 -1.91 -21.84
C LYS A 299 5.54 -1.93 -20.32
N PRO A 300 6.26 -0.94 -19.76
CA PRO A 300 6.50 -0.90 -18.33
C PRO A 300 5.25 -0.49 -17.56
N LEU A 301 5.07 -1.05 -16.36
CA LEU A 301 3.87 -0.86 -15.56
C LEU A 301 3.52 0.62 -15.29
N THR A 302 4.51 1.47 -15.03
CA THR A 302 4.24 2.90 -14.74
C THR A 302 3.71 3.65 -15.95
N ASP A 303 4.16 3.30 -17.16
CA ASP A 303 3.64 3.90 -18.39
C ASP A 303 2.22 3.43 -18.69
N LEU A 304 1.91 2.18 -18.37
CA LEU A 304 0.57 1.60 -18.53
C LEU A 304 -0.47 2.25 -17.60
N LEU A 305 -0.03 2.83 -16.49
CA LEU A 305 -0.87 3.56 -15.54
C LEU A 305 -1.00 5.06 -15.85
N ARG A 306 -0.25 5.58 -16.83
CA ARG A 306 -0.23 7.01 -17.17
C ARG A 306 -1.63 7.53 -17.49
N LYS A 307 -1.98 8.70 -16.93
CA LYS A 307 -3.33 9.32 -17.06
C LYS A 307 -4.50 8.47 -16.55
N ARG A 308 -4.26 7.45 -15.71
CA ARG A 308 -5.31 6.57 -15.17
C ARG A 308 -5.51 6.75 -13.67
N GLU A 309 -6.65 6.26 -13.19
CA GLU A 309 -6.98 6.22 -11.76
C GLU A 309 -6.77 4.81 -11.20
N VAL A 310 -6.22 4.71 -9.99
CA VAL A 310 -5.94 3.44 -9.30
C VAL A 310 -6.39 3.54 -7.84
N LEU A 311 -7.00 2.48 -7.29
CA LEU A 311 -7.42 2.41 -5.89
C LEU A 311 -6.34 1.73 -5.02
N GLU A 312 -5.61 2.53 -4.24
CA GLU A 312 -4.37 2.22 -3.51
C GLU A 312 -3.24 1.74 -4.41
N PHE A 313 -3.44 0.60 -5.06
CA PHE A 313 -2.48 -0.06 -5.93
C PHE A 313 -3.18 -0.80 -7.08
N PRO A 314 -2.49 -1.08 -8.21
CA PRO A 314 -3.12 -1.65 -9.40
C PRO A 314 -3.68 -3.06 -9.18
N THR A 315 -4.88 -3.30 -9.71
CA THR A 315 -5.50 -4.63 -9.76
C THR A 315 -5.56 -5.07 -11.22
N ILE A 316 -4.93 -6.20 -11.53
CA ILE A 316 -4.76 -6.73 -12.88
C ILE A 316 -5.43 -8.10 -12.98
N TYR A 317 -6.39 -8.20 -13.89
CA TYR A 317 -7.05 -9.45 -14.23
C TYR A 317 -6.33 -10.14 -15.38
N ILE A 318 -6.25 -11.45 -15.30
CA ILE A 318 -5.50 -12.29 -16.23
C ILE A 318 -6.43 -13.35 -16.77
N PHE A 319 -6.60 -13.38 -18.09
CA PHE A 319 -7.41 -14.35 -18.81
C PHE A 319 -6.56 -15.11 -19.83
N GLU A 320 -7.01 -16.28 -20.24
CA GLU A 320 -6.39 -17.00 -21.34
C GLU A 320 -6.65 -16.26 -22.66
N HIS A 321 -5.60 -16.13 -23.47
CA HIS A 321 -5.69 -15.43 -24.74
C HIS A 321 -6.72 -16.12 -25.67
N GLY A 322 -7.71 -15.36 -26.12
CA GLY A 322 -8.77 -15.85 -27.02
C GLY A 322 -10.04 -16.35 -26.32
N THR A 323 -10.07 -16.39 -24.98
CA THR A 323 -11.32 -16.66 -24.24
C THR A 323 -12.19 -15.40 -24.16
N PRO A 324 -13.52 -15.50 -24.36
CA PRO A 324 -14.40 -14.36 -24.15
C PRO A 324 -14.46 -13.99 -22.67
N LEU A 325 -14.47 -12.69 -22.39
CA LEU A 325 -14.63 -12.17 -21.02
C LEU A 325 -15.97 -12.64 -20.41
N PRO A 326 -15.99 -13.09 -19.15
CA PRO A 326 -17.23 -13.45 -18.46
C PRO A 326 -18.23 -12.29 -18.39
N GLU A 327 -19.53 -12.60 -18.26
CA GLU A 327 -20.61 -11.60 -18.23
C GLU A 327 -20.49 -10.57 -17.09
N ASP A 328 -19.76 -10.91 -16.02
CA ASP A 328 -19.45 -10.04 -14.89
C ASP A 328 -18.47 -8.90 -15.22
N PHE A 329 -17.88 -8.91 -16.42
CA PHE A 329 -16.86 -7.97 -16.87
C PHE A 329 -17.25 -7.25 -18.16
N MET A 330 -16.86 -5.98 -18.28
CA MET A 330 -17.08 -5.16 -19.47
C MET A 330 -15.79 -4.43 -19.86
N LEU A 331 -15.55 -4.31 -21.17
CA LEU A 331 -14.43 -3.53 -21.69
C LEU A 331 -14.67 -2.03 -21.54
N GLU A 332 -13.60 -1.29 -21.27
CA GLU A 332 -13.64 0.17 -21.12
C GLU A 332 -14.30 0.88 -22.30
N ASN A 333 -14.00 0.48 -23.54
CA ASN A 333 -14.61 1.09 -24.72
C ASN A 333 -16.15 1.01 -24.70
N LYS A 334 -16.71 -0.14 -24.28
CA LYS A 334 -18.16 -0.32 -24.18
C LYS A 334 -18.74 0.55 -23.05
N PHE A 335 -18.02 0.65 -21.93
CA PHE A 335 -18.42 1.47 -20.80
C PHE A 335 -18.43 2.98 -21.14
N LEU A 336 -17.40 3.46 -21.85
CA LEU A 336 -17.29 4.85 -22.28
C LEU A 336 -18.41 5.23 -23.25
N THR A 337 -18.72 4.35 -24.23
CA THR A 337 -19.86 4.56 -25.14
C THR A 337 -21.19 4.60 -24.38
N ALA A 338 -21.39 3.74 -23.38
CA ALA A 338 -22.62 3.71 -22.59
C ALA A 338 -22.78 4.93 -21.66
N THR A 339 -21.66 5.51 -21.20
CA THR A 339 -21.66 6.62 -20.23
C THR A 339 -21.50 7.99 -20.90
N GLY A 340 -21.18 8.04 -22.20
CA GLY A 340 -20.92 9.29 -22.93
C GLY A 340 -19.63 10.00 -22.52
N GLN A 341 -18.69 9.29 -21.88
CA GLN A 341 -17.38 9.83 -21.54
C GLN A 341 -16.43 9.72 -22.73
N ALA A 342 -15.69 10.79 -23.04
CA ALA A 342 -14.69 10.76 -24.10
C ALA A 342 -13.61 9.70 -23.80
N PRO A 343 -13.19 8.89 -24.79
CA PRO A 343 -12.06 8.00 -24.62
C PRO A 343 -10.80 8.76 -24.21
N LEU A 344 -10.10 8.25 -23.20
CA LEU A 344 -8.76 8.72 -22.91
C LEU A 344 -7.88 8.33 -24.10
N GLU A 345 -7.37 9.32 -24.83
CA GLU A 345 -6.45 9.12 -25.94
C GLU A 345 -5.23 8.32 -25.47
N THR A 346 -5.23 7.03 -25.77
CA THR A 346 -4.03 6.20 -25.73
C THR A 346 -3.24 6.50 -26.99
N SER A 347 -2.13 7.23 -26.87
CA SER A 347 -1.18 7.45 -27.95
C SER A 347 -0.52 6.12 -28.33
N ASP A 348 -1.17 5.37 -29.22
CA ASP A 348 -0.60 4.24 -29.93
C ASP A 348 -0.92 4.41 -31.42
N ALA A 349 -0.31 5.45 -31.99
CA ALA A 349 -0.02 5.60 -33.41
C ALA A 349 1.03 6.72 -33.49
N ASP A 350 2.24 6.40 -33.91
CA ASP A 350 2.83 7.07 -35.07
C ASP A 350 4.15 6.40 -35.45
N THR A 351 4.12 5.93 -36.69
CA THR A 351 5.21 5.38 -37.47
C THR A 351 6.02 6.55 -38.04
N GLU A 352 7.30 6.31 -38.24
CA GLU A 352 8.32 7.22 -38.75
C GLU A 352 7.90 7.93 -40.06
N ASP A 353 8.23 9.22 -40.21
CA ASP A 353 9.01 9.64 -41.37
C ASP A 353 9.57 11.08 -41.27
N THR A 354 10.90 11.12 -41.39
CA THR A 354 11.77 12.10 -42.08
C THR A 354 11.79 13.59 -41.75
N ALA A 355 13.03 14.05 -41.63
CA ALA A 355 13.49 15.42 -41.40
C ALA A 355 13.31 16.35 -42.61
N SER A 356 13.08 17.64 -42.32
CA SER A 356 13.70 18.72 -43.08
C SER A 356 13.89 19.98 -42.22
N SER A 357 15.14 20.41 -42.16
CA SER A 357 15.66 21.68 -41.63
C SER A 357 15.12 22.92 -42.35
N VAL A 358 14.92 24.04 -41.62
CA VAL A 358 15.41 25.43 -41.87
C VAL A 358 14.85 26.33 -40.74
N ALA A 359 15.67 26.93 -39.87
CA ALA A 359 16.40 28.21 -39.97
C ALA A 359 15.62 29.44 -39.43
N ASP A 360 16.16 29.94 -38.31
CA ASP A 360 16.13 31.25 -37.65
C ASP A 360 15.25 32.40 -38.18
N SER A 361 14.64 33.13 -37.22
CA SER A 361 14.68 34.60 -37.21
C SER A 361 14.34 35.17 -35.83
N ASP A 362 15.33 35.86 -35.26
CA ASP A 362 15.23 36.76 -34.12
C ASP A 362 14.23 37.89 -34.34
N THR A 363 13.55 38.35 -33.29
CA THR A 363 13.30 39.78 -33.08
C THR A 363 13.09 40.06 -31.59
N SER A 364 14.05 40.78 -31.04
CA SER A 364 14.06 41.42 -29.73
C SER A 364 13.15 42.65 -29.73
N THR A 365 12.42 42.89 -28.64
CA THR A 365 12.04 44.27 -28.27
C THR A 365 12.01 44.42 -26.76
N SER A 366 12.91 45.27 -26.31
CA SER A 366 13.09 45.85 -24.99
C SER A 366 11.98 46.83 -24.62
N GLY A 367 11.65 46.93 -23.34
CA GLY A 367 10.88 48.03 -22.78
C GLY A 367 11.06 48.08 -21.27
N SER A 368 12.06 48.83 -20.81
CA SER A 368 12.21 49.29 -19.44
C SER A 368 11.31 50.52 -19.22
N ASP A 369 10.64 50.63 -18.07
CA ASP A 369 10.48 51.93 -17.41
C ASP A 369 10.26 51.80 -15.90
N SER A 370 10.71 52.83 -15.20
CA SER A 370 11.00 52.95 -13.77
C SER A 370 9.86 53.61 -12.98
N SER A 371 9.94 53.49 -11.64
CA SER A 371 9.53 54.45 -10.58
C SER A 371 8.20 55.21 -10.73
N GLU A 372 7.34 55.23 -9.72
CA GLU A 372 7.44 56.22 -8.62
C GLU A 372 6.62 55.77 -7.40
N GLY A 373 7.09 56.19 -6.23
CA GLY A 373 6.42 55.95 -4.94
C GLY A 373 5.44 57.07 -4.61
N GLU A 374 4.45 56.75 -3.78
CA GLU A 374 3.66 57.73 -3.08
C GLU A 374 3.48 57.29 -1.62
N VAL A 375 3.78 58.25 -0.75
CA VAL A 375 3.68 58.25 0.70
C VAL A 375 2.26 58.68 1.06
N ASP A 376 1.63 58.02 2.03
CA ASP A 376 0.46 58.59 2.70
C ASP A 376 0.74 58.70 4.20
N GLU A 377 0.65 59.94 4.66
CA GLU A 377 0.82 60.42 6.02
C GLU A 377 -0.38 60.08 6.92
N VAL A 378 -0.03 59.80 8.17
CA VAL A 378 -0.73 60.04 9.44
C VAL A 378 -2.08 60.77 9.41
N ASP A 379 -3.04 60.22 10.17
CA ASP A 379 -3.78 61.05 11.13
C ASP A 379 -4.01 60.29 12.46
N ASP A 380 -3.82 61.04 13.53
CA ASP A 380 -3.71 60.66 14.94
C ASP A 380 -4.88 61.35 15.66
N GLN A 381 -5.66 60.61 16.46
CA GLN A 381 -6.46 61.19 17.54
C GLN A 381 -7.03 60.14 18.51
N HIS A 382 -6.34 60.02 19.64
CA HIS A 382 -6.84 60.14 21.02
C HIS A 382 -8.22 59.55 21.41
N MET A 383 -8.21 58.71 22.46
CA MET A 383 -8.76 59.10 23.77
C MET A 383 -8.34 58.12 24.89
N GLU A 384 -7.78 58.72 25.95
CA GLU A 384 -7.70 58.27 27.34
C GLU A 384 -9.08 57.79 27.85
N GLY A 385 -9.25 57.04 28.93
CA GLY A 385 -8.43 56.69 30.09
C GLY A 385 -9.36 56.06 31.14
N GLY A 386 -8.79 55.51 32.21
CA GLY A 386 -9.52 54.94 33.35
C GLY A 386 -8.90 53.67 33.89
#